data_AF-A0A359JL14-F1
#
_entry.id   AF-A0A359JL14-F1
#
_cell.length_a   1.000
_cell.length_b   1.000
_cell.length_c   1.000
_cell.angle_alpha   90.00
_cell.angle_beta   90.00
_cell.angle_gamma   90.00
#
_symmetry.space_group_name_H-M   'P 1'
#
loop_
_entity.id
_entity.type
_entity.pdbx_description
1 polymer ?
#
loop_
_entity_poly.entity_id
_entity_poly.type
_entity_poly.pdbx_seq_one_letter_code
_entity_poly.pdbx_strand_id
1 'polypeptide(L)'
;MGTRITDITKDPSGFVLLSDMIPSIVQEIRYFSTYNFVGDRIDGYEEPCAILTKEAARALKTVSNEMLVQGYRLKIFDTYRPACAVKHFVLWGIEDQDIRMKPYFYPDLEKQELFLKGYVAKKSSHSRGSTVDLTLLDMKTGKELDMGSPFDLFSEKSHPDFRGITEEQYENRMILRNVMLRN
;
A
#
# COMPACT_ATOMS: atom_id res chain seq x y z
N MET A 1 -13.89 -11.04 -27.74
CA MET A 1 -13.13 -9.89 -28.25
C MET A 1 -13.45 -8.70 -27.36
N GLY A 2 -12.67 -8.52 -26.29
CA GLY A 2 -12.85 -7.43 -25.34
C GLY A 2 -12.09 -6.20 -25.82
N THR A 3 -12.77 -5.06 -25.86
CA THR A 3 -12.24 -3.76 -26.26
C THR A 3 -11.05 -3.41 -25.37
N ARG A 4 -9.83 -3.41 -25.93
CA ARG A 4 -8.70 -2.76 -25.26
C ARG A 4 -9.06 -1.29 -25.09
N ILE A 5 -9.05 -0.80 -23.86
CA ILE A 5 -9.15 0.64 -23.58
C ILE A 5 -7.89 1.28 -24.13
N THR A 6 -7.98 1.90 -25.32
CA THR A 6 -6.82 2.39 -26.08
C THR A 6 -6.42 3.83 -25.75
N ASP A 7 -7.01 4.51 -24.77
CA ASP A 7 -6.52 5.84 -24.36
C ASP A 7 -6.99 6.25 -22.95
N ILE A 8 -6.26 5.82 -21.91
CA ILE A 8 -6.54 6.13 -20.50
C ILE A 8 -6.38 7.64 -20.20
N THR A 9 -5.77 8.40 -21.10
CA THR A 9 -5.68 9.87 -20.95
C THR A 9 -7.07 10.54 -20.96
N LYS A 10 -8.09 9.89 -21.52
CA LYS A 10 -9.47 10.39 -21.65
C LYS A 10 -10.48 9.77 -20.67
N ASP A 11 -10.06 9.07 -19.62
CA ASP A 11 -11.01 8.57 -18.62
C ASP A 11 -11.66 9.75 -17.85
N PRO A 12 -13.00 9.94 -17.91
CA PRO A 12 -13.71 10.98 -17.19
C PRO A 12 -13.77 10.75 -15.68
N SER A 13 -13.45 9.55 -15.19
CA SER A 13 -13.42 9.23 -13.76
C SER A 13 -12.37 10.05 -13.00
N GLY A 14 -11.35 10.55 -13.71
CA GLY A 14 -10.19 11.21 -13.10
C GLY A 14 -9.16 10.23 -12.52
N PHE A 15 -9.33 8.93 -12.69
CA PHE A 15 -8.38 7.89 -12.29
C PHE A 15 -7.49 7.43 -13.44
N VAL A 16 -6.37 6.81 -13.10
CA VAL A 16 -5.42 6.20 -14.03
C VAL A 16 -4.82 4.92 -13.43
N LEU A 17 -4.44 3.99 -14.31
CA LEU A 17 -3.55 2.89 -13.97
C LEU A 17 -2.13 3.42 -13.79
N LEU A 18 -1.49 3.08 -12.68
CA LEU A 18 -0.15 3.55 -12.41
C LEU A 18 0.90 2.93 -13.34
N SER A 19 0.69 1.70 -13.83
CA SER A 19 1.59 1.06 -14.80
C SER A 19 1.81 1.88 -16.06
N ASP A 20 0.78 2.63 -16.48
CA ASP A 20 0.81 3.38 -17.72
C ASP A 20 1.47 4.75 -17.52
N MET A 21 1.26 5.35 -16.35
CA MET A 21 1.79 6.66 -16.00
C MET A 21 3.23 6.61 -15.49
N ILE A 22 3.58 5.53 -14.79
CA ILE A 22 4.86 5.31 -14.11
C ILE A 22 5.36 3.88 -14.37
N PRO A 23 5.81 3.53 -15.60
CA PRO A 23 6.21 2.15 -15.93
C PRO A 23 7.35 1.58 -15.08
N SER A 24 8.09 2.45 -14.39
CA SER A 24 9.18 2.10 -13.48
C SER A 24 8.72 1.56 -12.13
N ILE A 25 7.44 1.63 -11.75
CA ILE A 25 7.01 1.03 -10.47
C ILE A 25 7.01 -0.50 -10.54
N VAL A 26 7.07 -1.12 -9.37
CA VAL A 26 6.73 -2.53 -9.17
C VAL A 26 5.40 -2.58 -8.43
N GLN A 27 4.50 -3.47 -8.84
CA GLN A 27 3.19 -3.62 -8.21
C GLN A 27 3.10 -4.99 -7.55
N GLU A 28 2.80 -5.00 -6.25
CA GLU A 28 2.52 -6.20 -5.48
C GLU A 28 1.26 -5.95 -4.65
N ILE A 29 0.13 -5.84 -5.36
CA ILE A 29 -1.15 -5.45 -4.77
C ILE A 29 -1.60 -6.51 -3.76
N ARG A 30 -1.39 -6.23 -2.47
CA ARG A 30 -1.49 -7.23 -1.38
C ARG A 30 -2.90 -7.75 -1.21
N TYR A 31 -3.89 -6.88 -1.37
CA TYR A 31 -5.30 -7.23 -1.21
C TYR A 31 -5.90 -7.98 -2.39
N PHE A 32 -5.22 -8.06 -3.55
CA PHE A 32 -5.55 -9.01 -4.61
C PHE A 32 -5.06 -10.44 -4.29
N SER A 33 -4.01 -10.55 -3.48
CA SER A 33 -3.44 -11.82 -3.01
C SER A 33 -4.12 -12.29 -1.72
N THR A 34 -3.82 -13.52 -1.30
CA THR A 34 -4.21 -14.04 0.02
C THR A 34 -3.22 -13.66 1.14
N TYR A 35 -2.07 -13.08 0.81
CA TYR A 35 -1.08 -12.67 1.79
C TYR A 35 -1.34 -11.23 2.25
N ASN A 36 -2.32 -11.09 3.13
CA ASN A 36 -2.70 -9.87 3.83
C ASN A 36 -3.29 -10.24 5.21
N PHE A 37 -3.63 -9.26 6.04
CA PHE A 37 -4.09 -9.53 7.42
C PHE A 37 -5.43 -10.28 7.54
N VAL A 38 -6.24 -10.33 6.48
CA VAL A 38 -7.47 -11.14 6.44
C VAL A 38 -7.14 -12.60 6.08
N GLY A 39 -6.18 -12.81 5.18
CA GLY A 39 -5.79 -14.14 4.70
C GLY A 39 -6.56 -14.62 3.47
N ASP A 40 -7.43 -13.77 2.91
CA ASP A 40 -8.23 -14.02 1.72
C ASP A 40 -8.10 -12.84 0.73
N ARG A 41 -8.48 -13.04 -0.53
CA ARG A 41 -8.58 -11.92 -1.48
C ARG A 41 -9.70 -10.99 -1.02
N ILE A 42 -9.42 -9.70 -1.03
CA ILE A 42 -10.36 -8.68 -0.54
C ILE A 42 -11.33 -8.28 -1.63
N ASP A 43 -12.60 -8.09 -1.26
CA ASP A 43 -13.67 -7.69 -2.18
C ASP A 43 -13.33 -6.41 -2.94
N GLY A 44 -13.52 -6.41 -4.26
CA GLY A 44 -13.22 -5.29 -5.13
C GLY A 44 -11.78 -5.23 -5.65
N TYR A 45 -10.85 -6.02 -5.11
CA TYR A 45 -9.54 -6.24 -5.73
C TYR A 45 -9.65 -7.36 -6.76
N GLU A 46 -10.17 -7.04 -7.94
CA GLU A 46 -10.41 -8.00 -9.02
C GLU A 46 -9.19 -8.25 -9.92
N GLU A 47 -8.24 -7.31 -9.91
CA GLU A 47 -6.97 -7.38 -10.65
C GLU A 47 -5.81 -6.87 -9.77
N PRO A 48 -4.56 -7.33 -10.01
CA PRO A 48 -3.38 -6.86 -9.28
C PRO A 48 -2.87 -5.52 -9.83
N CYS A 49 -3.75 -4.53 -9.98
CA CYS A 49 -3.42 -3.22 -10.54
C CYS A 49 -3.59 -2.09 -9.52
N ALA A 50 -2.68 -1.13 -9.56
CA ALA A 50 -2.74 0.09 -8.77
C ALA A 50 -3.43 1.20 -9.57
N ILE A 51 -4.40 1.85 -8.92
CA ILE A 51 -5.22 2.91 -9.49
C ILE A 51 -5.14 4.12 -8.56
N LEU A 52 -4.81 5.29 -9.10
CA LEU A 52 -4.84 6.56 -8.38
C LEU A 52 -5.57 7.63 -9.19
N THR A 53 -5.96 8.72 -8.53
CA THR A 53 -6.35 9.93 -9.23
C THR A 53 -5.20 10.44 -10.11
N LYS A 54 -5.52 11.10 -11.22
CA LYS A 54 -4.54 11.71 -12.15
C LYS A 54 -3.58 12.65 -11.42
N GLU A 55 -4.07 13.39 -10.44
CA GLU A 55 -3.26 14.30 -9.62
C GLU A 55 -2.25 13.55 -8.76
N ALA A 56 -2.71 12.58 -7.96
CA ALA A 56 -1.83 11.78 -7.11
C ALA A 56 -0.81 10.97 -7.94
N ALA A 57 -1.22 10.43 -9.09
CA ALA A 57 -0.32 9.74 -10.01
C ALA A 57 0.78 10.65 -10.57
N ARG A 58 0.50 11.94 -10.82
CA ARG A 58 1.52 12.91 -11.25
C ARG A 58 2.51 13.21 -10.13
N ALA A 59 2.05 13.43 -8.90
CA ALA A 59 2.93 13.62 -7.74
C ALA A 59 3.82 12.40 -7.51
N LEU A 60 3.23 11.19 -7.52
CA LEU A 60 3.96 9.93 -7.36
C LEU A 60 4.96 9.69 -8.49
N LYS A 61 4.69 10.16 -9.70
CA LYS A 61 5.65 10.12 -10.82
C LYS A 61 6.89 10.95 -10.52
N THR A 62 6.75 12.13 -9.92
CA THR A 62 7.89 12.94 -9.49
C THR A 62 8.72 12.21 -8.44
N VAL A 63 8.06 11.64 -7.42
CA VAL A 63 8.72 10.80 -6.42
C VAL A 63 9.47 9.63 -7.07
N SER A 64 8.84 8.91 -8.01
CA SER A 64 9.49 7.80 -8.70
C SER A 64 10.72 8.26 -9.48
N ASN A 65 10.67 9.42 -10.14
CA ASN A 65 11.80 9.93 -10.90
C ASN A 65 12.98 10.29 -9.99
N GLU A 66 12.72 10.91 -8.84
CA GLU A 66 13.76 11.21 -7.85
C GLU A 66 14.41 9.93 -7.29
N MET A 67 13.60 8.93 -6.95
CA MET A 67 14.08 7.66 -6.42
C MET A 67 14.89 6.86 -7.45
N LEU A 68 14.51 6.92 -8.73
CA LEU A 68 15.28 6.27 -9.81
C LEU A 68 16.71 6.82 -9.90
N VAL A 69 16.90 8.14 -9.74
CA VAL A 69 18.24 8.75 -9.73
C VAL A 69 19.07 8.24 -8.56
N GLN A 70 18.45 7.89 -7.44
CA GLN A 70 19.09 7.33 -6.26
C GLN A 70 19.29 5.80 -6.32
N GLY A 71 18.89 5.15 -7.43
CA GLY A 71 19.02 3.71 -7.59
C GLY A 71 17.87 2.90 -6.98
N TYR A 72 16.72 3.53 -6.73
CA TYR A 72 15.53 2.89 -6.17
C TYR A 72 14.34 2.90 -7.14
N ARG A 73 13.52 1.85 -7.08
CA ARG A 73 12.17 1.82 -7.68
C ARG A 73 11.13 1.87 -6.56
N LEU A 74 9.96 2.42 -6.86
CA LEU A 74 8.82 2.32 -5.93
C LEU A 74 8.16 0.93 -6.09
N LYS A 75 7.87 0.27 -4.97
CA LYS A 75 7.04 -0.94 -4.93
C LYS A 75 5.73 -0.62 -4.23
N ILE A 76 4.61 -0.82 -4.93
CA ILE A 76 3.27 -0.42 -4.50
C ILE A 76 2.51 -1.62 -3.94
N PHE A 77 1.95 -1.47 -2.74
CA PHE A 77 1.18 -2.51 -2.05
C PHE A 77 -0.33 -2.26 -2.08
N ASP A 78 -0.76 -1.00 -1.94
CA ASP A 78 -2.16 -0.61 -2.06
C ASP A 78 -2.33 0.83 -2.56
N THR A 79 -3.44 1.09 -3.26
CA THR A 79 -3.82 2.41 -3.78
C THR A 79 -5.33 2.61 -3.62
N TYR A 80 -6.08 2.98 -4.66
CA TYR A 80 -7.53 3.09 -4.56
C TYR A 80 -8.15 1.81 -3.98
N ARG A 81 -8.89 1.99 -2.88
CA ARG A 81 -9.56 0.91 -2.15
C ARG A 81 -11.08 1.05 -2.28
N PRO A 82 -11.76 0.16 -3.01
CA PRO A 82 -13.20 0.19 -3.15
C PRO A 82 -13.93 0.13 -1.80
N ALA A 83 -15.15 0.69 -1.73
CA ALA A 83 -15.92 0.69 -0.49
C ALA A 83 -16.29 -0.74 -0.02
N CYS A 84 -16.45 -1.70 -0.95
CA CYS A 84 -16.65 -3.10 -0.62
C CYS A 84 -15.45 -3.73 0.09
N ALA A 85 -14.21 -3.35 -0.24
CA ALA A 85 -13.02 -3.80 0.47
C ALA A 85 -13.05 -3.36 1.94
N VAL A 86 -13.40 -2.09 2.19
CA VAL A 86 -13.56 -1.56 3.56
C VAL A 86 -14.66 -2.31 4.31
N LYS A 87 -15.77 -2.64 3.65
CA LYS A 87 -16.85 -3.46 4.22
C LYS A 87 -16.35 -4.87 4.55
N HIS A 88 -15.56 -5.50 3.68
CA HIS A 88 -14.95 -6.80 3.93
C HIS A 88 -14.08 -6.74 5.20
N PHE A 89 -13.18 -5.75 5.34
CA PHE A 89 -12.37 -5.57 6.55
C PHE A 89 -13.20 -5.44 7.83
N VAL A 90 -14.31 -4.70 7.77
CA VAL A 90 -15.22 -4.55 8.92
C VAL A 90 -15.94 -5.86 9.24
N LEU A 91 -16.42 -6.61 8.23
CA LEU A 91 -17.06 -7.90 8.44
C LEU A 91 -16.09 -8.94 9.02
N TRP A 92 -14.87 -9.01 8.47
CA TRP A 92 -13.80 -9.81 9.05
C TRP A 92 -13.54 -9.42 10.50
N GLY A 93 -13.53 -8.12 10.81
CA GLY A 93 -13.34 -7.61 12.17
C GLY A 93 -14.40 -7.99 13.18
N ILE A 94 -15.64 -8.23 12.73
CA ILE A 94 -16.76 -8.67 13.57
C ILE A 94 -16.66 -10.18 13.86
N GLU A 95 -16.06 -10.95 12.94
CA GLU A 95 -15.87 -12.39 13.12
C GLU A 95 -14.65 -12.67 13.99
N ASP A 96 -14.87 -12.94 15.28
CA ASP A 96 -13.79 -13.03 16.26
C ASP A 96 -12.88 -14.27 16.07
N GLN A 97 -13.33 -15.33 15.40
CA GLN A 97 -12.55 -16.58 15.31
C GLN A 97 -11.55 -16.61 14.15
N ASP A 98 -11.71 -15.73 13.16
CA ASP A 98 -10.77 -15.67 12.05
C ASP A 98 -9.50 -14.88 12.42
N ILE A 99 -8.56 -15.58 13.05
CA ILE A 99 -7.28 -15.05 13.53
C ILE A 99 -6.08 -15.74 12.87
N ARG A 100 -6.28 -16.42 11.74
CA ARG A 100 -5.24 -17.23 11.08
C ARG A 100 -3.99 -16.43 10.71
N MET A 101 -4.14 -15.14 10.44
CA MET A 101 -3.07 -14.23 10.06
C MET A 101 -2.46 -13.45 11.24
N LYS A 102 -2.98 -13.65 12.46
CA LYS A 102 -2.47 -13.02 13.70
C LYS A 102 -0.95 -13.14 13.86
N PRO A 103 -0.32 -14.32 13.69
CA PRO A 103 1.12 -14.46 13.89
C PRO A 103 1.99 -13.59 12.97
N TYR A 104 1.43 -13.12 11.85
CA TYR A 104 2.16 -12.38 10.82
C TYR A 104 1.91 -10.88 10.88
N PHE A 105 0.67 -10.46 11.15
CA PHE A 105 0.26 -9.06 11.00
C PHE A 105 -0.10 -8.37 12.32
N TYR A 106 -0.42 -9.11 13.38
CA TYR A 106 -0.77 -8.52 14.67
C TYR A 106 -0.45 -9.48 15.84
N PRO A 107 0.80 -9.96 15.94
CA PRO A 107 1.15 -11.02 16.90
C PRO A 107 0.94 -10.61 18.35
N ASP A 108 1.09 -9.33 18.66
CA ASP A 108 1.05 -8.78 20.02
C ASP A 108 -0.30 -8.13 20.38
N LEU A 109 -1.30 -8.21 19.49
CA LEU A 109 -2.60 -7.57 19.68
C LEU A 109 -3.73 -8.58 19.57
N GLU A 110 -4.79 -8.35 20.35
CA GLU A 110 -6.07 -8.98 20.09
C GLU A 110 -6.80 -8.30 18.93
N LYS A 111 -7.60 -9.07 18.18
CA LYS A 111 -8.25 -8.60 16.95
C LYS A 111 -9.14 -7.36 17.20
N GLN A 112 -9.80 -7.31 18.34
CA GLN A 112 -10.66 -6.19 18.73
C GLN A 112 -9.86 -4.90 18.95
N GLU A 113 -8.58 -5.01 19.35
CA GLU A 113 -7.70 -3.86 19.52
C GLU A 113 -7.37 -3.18 18.18
N LEU A 114 -7.41 -3.91 17.07
CA LEU A 114 -7.14 -3.34 15.74
C LEU A 114 -8.10 -2.21 15.38
N PHE A 115 -9.36 -2.34 15.79
CA PHE A 115 -10.38 -1.30 15.58
C PHE A 115 -10.29 -0.20 16.62
N LEU A 116 -10.06 -0.55 17.89
CA LEU A 116 -9.96 0.41 19.00
C LEU A 116 -8.76 1.34 18.84
N LYS A 117 -7.62 0.81 18.38
CA LYS A 117 -6.38 1.55 18.11
C LYS A 117 -6.36 2.22 16.74
N GLY A 118 -7.40 2.03 15.92
CA GLY A 118 -7.56 2.70 14.63
C GLY A 118 -6.71 2.13 13.48
N TYR A 119 -6.11 0.95 13.64
CA TYR A 119 -5.40 0.25 12.57
C TYR A 119 -6.34 -0.16 11.43
N VAL A 120 -7.57 -0.57 11.76
CA VAL A 120 -8.63 -0.82 10.77
C VAL A 120 -9.71 0.24 10.86
N ALA A 121 -9.80 1.07 9.82
CA ALA A 121 -10.75 2.18 9.78
C ALA A 121 -12.05 1.81 9.04
N LYS A 122 -13.20 2.20 9.59
CA LYS A 122 -14.52 2.08 8.93
C LYS A 122 -14.67 2.99 7.70
N LYS A 123 -13.79 3.97 7.55
CA LYS A 123 -13.68 4.88 6.40
C LYS A 123 -12.21 5.00 6.03
N SER A 124 -11.85 4.60 4.83
CA SER A 124 -10.46 4.63 4.36
C SER A 124 -10.21 5.88 3.49
N SER A 125 -9.07 6.54 3.71
CA SER A 125 -8.57 7.59 2.81
C SER A 125 -8.28 7.04 1.40
N HIS A 126 -7.88 5.76 1.30
CA HIS A 126 -7.67 5.07 0.03
C HIS A 126 -8.92 5.08 -0.86
N SER A 127 -10.12 5.08 -0.29
CA SER A 127 -11.37 5.14 -1.07
C SER A 127 -11.57 6.48 -1.79
N ARG A 128 -10.74 7.50 -1.50
CA ARG A 128 -10.70 8.76 -2.25
C ARG A 128 -9.76 8.72 -3.45
N GLY A 129 -8.90 7.70 -3.56
CA GLY A 129 -8.02 7.51 -4.72
C GLY A 129 -6.70 8.28 -4.71
N SER A 130 -6.36 8.96 -3.63
CA SER A 130 -5.12 9.75 -3.51
C SER A 130 -4.26 9.32 -2.32
N THR A 131 -4.38 8.07 -1.89
CA THR A 131 -3.54 7.45 -0.86
C THR A 131 -2.85 6.24 -1.45
N VAL A 132 -1.59 6.04 -1.07
CA VAL A 132 -0.74 4.96 -1.58
C VAL A 132 0.08 4.38 -0.44
N ASP A 133 0.12 3.05 -0.38
CA ASP A 133 1.04 2.30 0.47
C ASP A 133 2.16 1.74 -0.40
N LEU A 134 3.41 2.07 -0.05
CA LEU A 134 4.57 1.70 -0.84
C LEU A 134 5.84 1.52 0.00
N THR A 135 6.84 0.90 -0.63
CA THR A 135 8.22 0.85 -0.14
C THR A 135 9.20 1.17 -1.28
N LEU A 136 10.49 1.22 -0.96
CA LEU A 136 11.58 1.34 -1.92
C LEU A 136 12.17 -0.04 -2.22
N LEU A 137 12.46 -0.27 -3.49
CA LEU A 137 13.16 -1.44 -4.00
C LEU A 137 14.55 -1.01 -4.50
N ASP A 138 15.60 -1.57 -3.92
CA ASP A 138 16.97 -1.36 -4.36
C ASP A 138 17.20 -2.03 -5.73
N MET A 139 17.61 -1.24 -6.72
CA MET A 139 17.78 -1.72 -8.09
C MET A 139 18.99 -2.65 -8.28
N LYS A 140 19.99 -2.55 -7.40
CA LYS A 140 21.22 -3.34 -7.49
C LYS A 140 21.00 -4.76 -6.96
N THR A 141 20.26 -4.88 -5.87
CA THR A 141 20.00 -6.14 -5.17
C THR A 141 18.66 -6.77 -5.57
N GLY A 142 17.74 -5.97 -6.10
CA GLY A 142 16.37 -6.40 -6.41
C GLY A 142 15.51 -6.66 -5.17
N LYS A 143 15.93 -6.15 -4.00
CA LYS A 143 15.25 -6.36 -2.72
C LYS A 143 14.60 -5.08 -2.23
N GLU A 144 13.56 -5.24 -1.42
CA GLU A 144 12.98 -4.12 -0.67
C GLU A 144 14.02 -3.59 0.32
N LEU A 145 14.05 -2.28 0.53
CA LEU A 145 14.75 -1.72 1.68
C LEU A 145 14.11 -2.25 2.96
N ASP A 146 14.94 -2.63 3.92
CA ASP A 146 14.46 -3.07 5.21
C ASP A 146 13.91 -1.86 5.98
N MET A 147 12.59 -1.81 6.11
CA MET A 147 11.88 -0.79 6.86
C MET A 147 11.68 -1.18 8.32
N GLY A 148 12.20 -2.33 8.77
CA GLY A 148 12.05 -2.85 10.14
C GLY A 148 10.68 -3.48 10.43
N SER A 149 9.67 -3.27 9.61
CA SER A 149 8.39 -3.98 9.65
C SER A 149 7.88 -4.25 8.24
N PRO A 150 7.14 -5.35 8.03
CA PRO A 150 6.45 -5.59 6.77
C PRO A 150 5.25 -4.65 6.64
N PHE A 151 4.76 -4.53 5.40
CA PHE A 151 3.47 -3.93 5.10
C PHE A 151 2.35 -4.56 5.95
N ASP A 152 1.40 -3.73 6.41
CA ASP A 152 0.25 -4.10 7.25
C ASP A 152 0.57 -4.74 8.60
N LEU A 153 1.81 -4.64 9.11
CA LEU A 153 2.06 -4.98 10.52
C LEU A 153 1.34 -3.97 11.42
N PHE A 154 0.31 -4.42 12.13
CA PHE A 154 -0.40 -3.66 13.15
C PHE A 154 0.38 -3.68 14.46
N SER A 155 1.30 -2.74 14.58
CA SER A 155 2.14 -2.54 15.75
C SER A 155 2.63 -1.10 15.76
N GLU A 156 2.96 -0.56 16.94
CA GLU A 156 3.66 0.72 17.05
C GLU A 156 4.98 0.72 16.27
N LYS A 157 5.58 -0.47 16.04
CA LYS A 157 6.76 -0.64 15.20
C LYS A 157 6.57 -0.06 13.79
N SER A 158 5.36 -0.05 13.25
CA SER A 158 5.05 0.46 11.92
C SER A 158 4.90 1.99 11.88
N HIS A 159 4.91 2.68 13.01
CA HIS A 159 4.88 4.15 13.02
C HIS A 159 6.15 4.72 12.39
N PRO A 160 6.08 5.69 11.47
CA PRO A 160 7.25 6.21 10.76
C PRO A 160 8.37 6.75 11.66
N ASP A 161 8.02 7.23 12.86
CA ASP A 161 8.93 7.79 13.86
C ASP A 161 9.32 6.82 14.97
N PHE A 162 8.91 5.55 14.90
CA PHE A 162 9.32 4.53 15.87
C PHE A 162 10.85 4.36 15.90
N ARG A 163 11.44 4.34 17.10
CA ARG A 163 12.90 4.30 17.30
C ARG A 163 13.46 2.94 17.77
N GLY A 164 12.60 1.95 18.06
CA GLY A 164 13.04 0.61 18.47
C GLY A 164 13.47 -0.30 17.30
N ILE A 165 14.06 0.29 16.26
CA ILE A 165 14.55 -0.36 15.03
C ILE A 165 16.03 0.00 14.82
N THR A 166 16.70 -0.64 13.86
CA THR A 166 18.09 -0.27 13.57
C THR A 166 18.16 1.13 12.95
N GLU A 167 19.33 1.76 13.05
CA GLU A 167 19.55 3.08 12.43
C GLU A 167 19.30 3.03 10.92
N GLU A 168 19.81 2.00 10.24
CA GLU A 168 19.58 1.78 8.80
C GLU A 168 18.09 1.67 8.46
N GLN A 169 17.29 0.94 9.26
CA GLN A 169 15.85 0.82 9.06
C GLN A 169 15.15 2.17 9.23
N TYR A 170 15.58 2.97 10.22
CA TYR A 170 15.05 4.30 10.44
C TYR A 170 15.41 5.26 9.29
N GLU A 171 16.67 5.26 8.84
CA GLU A 171 17.14 6.03 7.69
C GLU A 171 16.36 5.68 6.42
N ASN A 172 16.14 4.39 6.15
CA ASN A 172 15.33 3.93 5.01
C ASN A 172 13.90 4.50 5.04
N ARG A 173 13.25 4.51 6.22
CA ARG A 173 11.94 5.15 6.39
C ARG A 173 12.01 6.64 6.10
N MET A 174 13.06 7.32 6.55
CA MET A 174 13.22 8.75 6.35
C MET A 174 13.50 9.11 4.89
N ILE A 175 14.26 8.31 4.15
CA ILE A 175 14.45 8.49 2.70
C ILE A 175 13.09 8.52 2.01
N LEU A 176 12.27 7.49 2.23
CA LEU A 176 10.94 7.38 1.64
C LEU A 176 10.01 8.51 2.11
N ARG A 177 9.93 8.75 3.42
CA ARG A 177 9.06 9.79 3.99
C ARG A 177 9.41 11.18 3.45
N ASN A 178 10.69 11.52 3.39
CA ASN A 178 11.14 12.85 3.00
C ASN A 178 10.86 13.16 1.53
N VAL A 179 11.01 12.17 0.63
CA VAL A 179 10.64 12.36 -0.78
C VAL A 179 9.12 12.47 -0.94
N MET A 180 8.35 11.67 -0.19
CA MET A 180 6.89 11.68 -0.22
C MET A 180 6.29 12.99 0.32
N LEU A 181 6.91 13.64 1.31
CA LEU A 181 6.42 14.90 1.89
C LEU A 181 6.74 16.15 1.05
N ARG A 182 7.73 16.06 0.17
CA ARG A 182 8.19 17.20 -0.65
C ARG A 182 7.40 17.37 -1.95
N ASN A 183 6.74 16.31 -2.40
CA ASN A 183 6.05 16.19 -3.69
C ASN A 183 4.55 16.00 -3.49
#